data_AF-A0A7Z0T4P9-F1
#
_entry.id   AF-A0A7Z0T4P9-F1
#
_cell.length_a   1.000
_cell.length_b   1.000
_cell.length_c   1.000
_cell.angle_alpha   90.00
_cell.angle_beta   90.00
_cell.angle_gamma   90.00
#
_symmetry.space_group_name_H-M   'P 1'
#
loop_
_entity.id
_entity.type
_entity.pdbx_description
1 polymer ?
#
loop_
_entity_poly.entity_id
_entity_poly.type
_entity_poly.pdbx_seq_one_letter_code
_entity_poly.pdbx_strand_id
1 'polypeptide(L)'
;MTLLKFCTSILLLTLAGCSTSGSYQPPPVPASAVTLNDEQIHGTMMGKKLYGTTREGSHPYSISFFPDGTDVFEMAPNPPEKERWTLSKGVVCVIPKDYPKECSEVKVANNEYWFVDPKSGKVNAHLKLKP
;
A
#
# COMPACT_ATOMS: atom_id res chain seq x y z
N MET A 1 -22.96 58.62 26.14
CA MET A 1 -21.58 58.39 25.64
C MET A 1 -20.78 57.85 26.82
N THR A 2 -20.69 56.52 26.97
CA THR A 2 -19.57 55.63 26.53
C THR A 2 -18.41 55.65 27.54
N LEU A 3 -17.78 54.54 27.98
CA LEU A 3 -17.84 53.12 27.65
C LEU A 3 -17.10 52.35 28.77
N LEU A 4 -17.61 51.19 29.19
CA LEU A 4 -16.93 50.25 30.08
C LEU A 4 -15.71 49.64 29.35
N LYS A 5 -14.51 49.68 29.94
CA LYS A 5 -13.31 48.99 29.41
C LYS A 5 -13.24 47.58 29.98
N PHE A 6 -13.61 46.57 29.18
CA PHE A 6 -13.29 45.17 29.47
C PHE A 6 -11.90 44.86 28.91
N CYS A 7 -10.98 44.46 29.80
CA CYS A 7 -9.65 43.99 29.48
C CYS A 7 -9.76 42.57 28.91
N THR A 8 -9.45 42.40 27.63
CA THR A 8 -9.55 41.11 26.92
C THR A 8 -8.31 40.27 27.18
N SER A 9 -8.44 39.23 28.01
CA SER A 9 -7.41 38.21 28.17
C SER A 9 -7.30 37.37 26.90
N ILE A 10 -6.14 37.40 26.24
CA ILE A 10 -5.81 36.55 25.09
C ILE A 10 -5.55 35.13 25.59
N LEU A 11 -6.49 34.23 25.35
CA LEU A 11 -6.31 32.79 25.58
C LEU A 11 -5.44 32.22 24.44
N LEU A 12 -4.17 31.96 24.71
CA LEU A 12 -3.29 31.18 23.84
C LEU A 12 -3.67 29.70 23.98
N LEU A 13 -4.53 29.21 23.08
CA LEU A 13 -4.81 27.79 22.89
C LEU A 13 -3.59 27.14 22.22
N THR A 14 -2.74 26.50 23.01
CA THR A 14 -1.70 25.62 22.51
C THR A 14 -2.34 24.37 21.93
N LEU A 15 -2.27 24.23 20.59
CA LEU A 15 -2.61 23.00 19.88
C LEU A 15 -1.60 21.93 20.27
N ALA A 16 -1.88 21.20 21.35
CA ALA A 16 -1.25 19.92 21.62
C ALA A 16 -1.65 18.96 20.50
N GLY A 17 -0.79 18.81 19.49
CA GLY A 17 -0.96 17.79 18.46
C GLY A 17 -0.88 16.42 19.13
N CYS A 18 -2.01 15.75 19.27
CA CYS A 18 -2.05 14.33 19.59
C CYS A 18 -1.29 13.58 18.51
N SER A 19 -0.06 13.16 18.79
CA SER A 19 0.63 12.16 17.99
C SER A 19 0.00 10.81 18.29
N THR A 20 -1.18 10.56 17.73
CA THR A 20 -1.71 9.21 17.65
C THR A 20 -0.71 8.43 16.80
N SER A 21 -0.05 7.44 17.39
CA SER A 21 0.74 6.45 16.68
C SER A 21 -0.20 5.71 15.72
N GLY A 22 -0.38 6.24 14.51
CA GLY A 22 -1.26 5.66 13.51
C GLY A 22 -0.60 4.46 12.85
N SER A 23 -1.37 3.41 12.59
CA SER A 23 -0.97 2.33 11.70
C SER A 23 -0.54 2.90 10.35
N TYR A 24 0.61 2.48 9.83
CA TYR A 24 1.06 2.84 8.49
C TYR A 24 -0.05 2.61 7.45
N GLN A 25 -0.37 3.68 6.72
CA GLN A 25 -1.19 3.59 5.53
C GLN A 25 -0.27 3.66 4.31
N PRO A 26 -0.42 2.76 3.33
CA PRO A 26 0.23 2.94 2.04
C PRO A 26 -0.05 4.34 1.49
N PRO A 27 0.93 4.98 0.82
CA PRO A 27 0.72 6.30 0.23
C PRO A 27 -0.44 6.26 -0.77
N PRO A 28 -1.19 7.38 -0.91
CA PRO A 28 -2.28 7.45 -1.88
C PRO A 28 -1.76 7.25 -3.29
N VAL A 29 -2.62 6.74 -4.17
CA VAL A 29 -2.30 6.59 -5.61
C VAL A 29 -2.14 7.98 -6.23
N PRO A 30 -1.00 8.28 -6.89
CA PRO A 30 -0.83 9.55 -7.60
C PRO A 30 -1.85 9.72 -8.74
N ALA A 31 -2.29 10.95 -8.99
CA ALA A 31 -3.21 11.24 -10.10
C ALA A 31 -2.61 10.93 -11.48
N SER A 32 -1.27 10.90 -11.59
CA SER A 32 -0.54 10.51 -12.80
C SER A 32 -0.42 8.99 -12.99
N ALA A 33 -0.90 8.18 -12.05
CA ALA A 33 -0.72 6.74 -12.10
C ALA A 33 -1.53 6.11 -13.23
N VAL A 34 -0.89 5.20 -13.95
CA VAL A 34 -1.49 4.47 -15.07
C VAL A 34 -1.84 3.05 -14.61
N THR A 35 -3.06 2.59 -14.90
CA THR A 35 -3.44 1.19 -14.68
C THR A 35 -2.80 0.30 -15.73
N LEU A 36 -2.15 -0.78 -15.28
CA LEU A 36 -1.50 -1.75 -16.13
C LEU A 36 -2.47 -2.83 -16.61
N ASN A 37 -2.28 -3.30 -17.85
CA ASN A 37 -2.94 -4.50 -18.37
C ASN A 37 -2.13 -5.78 -18.09
N ASP A 38 -2.67 -6.95 -18.47
CA ASP A 38 -2.04 -8.26 -18.19
C ASP A 38 -0.61 -8.37 -18.76
N GLU A 39 -0.38 -7.90 -19.98
CA GLU A 39 0.93 -7.96 -20.64
C GLU A 39 1.97 -7.10 -19.90
N GLN A 40 1.58 -5.88 -19.53
CA GLN A 40 2.44 -4.96 -18.78
C GLN A 40 2.75 -5.48 -17.37
N ILE A 41 1.75 -6.05 -16.69
CA ILE A 41 1.90 -6.71 -15.39
C ILE A 41 2.90 -7.86 -15.49
N HIS A 42 2.76 -8.73 -16.52
CA HIS A 42 3.69 -9.83 -16.77
C HIS A 42 5.12 -9.33 -16.99
N GLY A 43 5.32 -8.37 -17.91
CA GLY A 43 6.65 -7.85 -18.22
C GLY A 43 7.31 -7.13 -17.03
N THR A 44 6.51 -6.57 -16.14
CA THR A 44 6.99 -5.76 -15.01
C THR A 44 7.35 -6.59 -13.80
N MET A 45 6.56 -7.61 -13.45
CA MET A 45 6.64 -8.22 -12.11
C MET A 45 7.16 -9.66 -12.10
N MET A 46 7.09 -10.38 -13.22
CA MET A 46 7.43 -11.81 -13.23
C MET A 46 8.90 -12.05 -12.90
N GLY A 47 9.13 -12.92 -11.91
CA GLY A 47 10.46 -13.30 -11.41
C GLY A 47 11.21 -12.16 -10.73
N LYS A 48 10.57 -11.00 -10.49
CA LYS A 48 11.18 -9.88 -9.77
C LYS A 48 10.70 -9.85 -8.33
N LYS A 49 11.60 -9.40 -7.45
CA LYS A 49 11.32 -9.16 -6.04
C LYS A 49 10.78 -7.75 -5.87
N LEU A 50 9.54 -7.65 -5.40
CA LEU A 50 8.87 -6.40 -5.08
C LEU A 50 8.88 -6.21 -3.57
N TYR A 51 9.24 -5.02 -3.09
CA TYR A 51 9.41 -4.70 -1.68
C TYR A 51 8.28 -3.80 -1.20
N GLY A 52 7.78 -4.06 0.00
CA GLY A 52 6.76 -3.27 0.64
C GLY A 52 6.95 -3.22 2.15
N THR A 53 6.04 -2.52 2.81
CA THR A 53 5.98 -2.44 4.27
C THR A 53 4.58 -2.81 4.72
N THR A 54 4.46 -3.62 5.78
CA THR A 54 3.15 -3.97 6.33
C THR A 54 2.41 -2.72 6.81
N ARG A 55 1.08 -2.83 7.02
CA ARG A 55 0.25 -1.76 7.59
C ARG A 55 0.66 -1.34 9.01
N GLU A 56 1.49 -2.11 9.68
CA GLU A 56 2.09 -1.68 10.94
C GLU A 56 3.19 -0.62 10.71
N GLY A 57 3.86 -0.65 9.56
CA GLY A 57 4.89 0.32 9.17
C GLY A 57 6.30 -0.07 9.58
N SER A 58 6.44 -1.07 10.45
CA SER A 58 7.71 -1.53 11.03
C SER A 58 8.29 -2.77 10.35
N HIS A 59 7.49 -3.51 9.58
CA HIS A 59 7.89 -4.78 9.01
C HIS A 59 8.03 -4.68 7.49
N PRO A 60 9.27 -4.58 6.95
CA PRO A 60 9.49 -4.71 5.52
C PRO A 60 9.23 -6.16 5.11
N TYR A 61 8.65 -6.32 3.93
CA TYR A 61 8.44 -7.62 3.30
C TYR A 61 8.80 -7.54 1.82
N SER A 62 8.82 -8.70 1.18
CA SER A 62 8.89 -8.77 -0.27
C SER A 62 7.99 -9.86 -0.83
N ILE A 63 7.57 -9.69 -2.07
CA ILE A 63 6.79 -10.66 -2.83
C ILE A 63 7.40 -10.84 -4.22
N SER A 64 7.45 -12.08 -4.71
CA SER A 64 7.90 -12.41 -6.06
C SER A 64 6.86 -13.27 -6.75
N PHE A 65 6.40 -12.85 -7.92
CA PHE A 65 5.38 -13.58 -8.69
C PHE A 65 6.02 -14.43 -9.80
N PHE A 66 5.57 -15.68 -9.94
CA PHE A 66 6.07 -16.61 -10.95
C PHE A 66 4.98 -17.01 -11.96
N PRO A 67 5.33 -17.27 -13.24
CA PRO A 67 4.36 -17.59 -14.29
C PRO A 67 3.52 -18.85 -14.06
N ASP A 68 3.95 -19.74 -13.17
CA ASP A 68 3.22 -20.97 -12.79
C ASP A 68 2.06 -20.73 -11.80
N GLY A 69 1.79 -19.46 -11.48
CA GLY A 69 0.74 -19.07 -10.54
C GLY A 69 1.15 -19.23 -9.08
N THR A 70 2.44 -19.38 -8.79
CA THR A 70 2.99 -19.30 -7.43
C THR A 70 3.62 -17.94 -7.19
N ASP A 71 3.45 -17.43 -5.98
CA ASP A 71 4.22 -16.30 -5.48
C ASP A 71 4.98 -16.70 -4.20
N VAL A 72 6.05 -15.96 -3.92
CA VAL A 72 6.89 -16.15 -2.73
C VAL A 72 6.85 -14.87 -1.92
N PHE A 73 6.24 -14.94 -0.75
CA PHE A 73 6.19 -13.88 0.24
C PHE A 73 7.29 -14.08 1.28
N GLU A 74 8.09 -13.06 1.53
CA GLU A 74 9.17 -13.10 2.53
C GLU A 74 9.03 -11.94 3.51
N MET A 75 8.96 -12.26 4.80
CA MET A 75 8.93 -11.28 5.88
C MET A 75 9.69 -11.84 7.08
N ALA A 76 10.90 -11.34 7.31
CA ALA A 76 11.73 -11.78 8.43
C ALA A 76 11.02 -11.52 9.78
N PRO A 77 11.21 -12.38 10.79
CA PRO A 77 12.10 -13.55 10.81
C PRO A 77 11.48 -14.85 10.27
N ASN A 78 10.26 -14.80 9.75
CA ASN A 78 9.56 -15.99 9.29
C ASN A 78 10.20 -16.56 8.01
N PRO A 79 10.16 -17.89 7.81
CA PRO A 79 10.59 -18.49 6.55
C PRO A 79 9.70 -18.00 5.39
N PRO A 80 10.22 -17.95 4.15
CA PRO A 80 9.43 -17.62 2.98
C PRO A 80 8.18 -18.49 2.84
N GLU A 81 7.05 -17.84 2.56
CA GLU A 81 5.76 -18.48 2.32
C GLU A 81 5.53 -18.59 0.81
N LYS A 82 5.01 -19.73 0.37
CA LYS A 82 4.62 -19.96 -1.02
C LYS A 82 3.12 -19.90 -1.12
N GLU A 83 2.63 -18.90 -1.82
CA GLU A 83 1.21 -18.66 -2.01
C GLU A 83 0.81 -18.91 -3.48
N ARG A 84 -0.47 -18.74 -3.77
CA ARG A 84 -1.02 -18.82 -5.12
C ARG A 84 -1.43 -17.43 -5.57
N TRP A 85 -1.25 -17.15 -6.85
CA TRP A 85 -1.78 -15.93 -7.43
C TRP A 85 -2.38 -16.18 -8.82
N THR A 86 -3.23 -15.26 -9.25
CA THR A 86 -3.83 -15.27 -10.59
C THR A 86 -3.79 -13.89 -11.20
N LEU A 87 -3.72 -13.84 -12.54
CA LEU A 87 -3.86 -12.62 -13.33
C LEU A 87 -4.99 -12.77 -14.32
N SER A 88 -5.91 -11.79 -14.34
CA SER A 88 -6.91 -11.70 -15.39
C SER A 88 -7.42 -10.28 -15.53
N LYS A 89 -7.44 -9.75 -16.76
CA LYS A 89 -8.05 -8.45 -17.09
C LYS A 89 -7.50 -7.28 -16.26
N GLY A 90 -6.18 -7.27 -16.05
CA GLY A 90 -5.45 -6.26 -15.28
C GLY A 90 -5.53 -6.44 -13.77
N VAL A 91 -6.14 -7.52 -13.29
CA VAL A 91 -6.35 -7.78 -11.86
C VAL A 91 -5.46 -8.93 -11.39
N VAL A 92 -4.57 -8.62 -10.45
CA VAL A 92 -3.77 -9.58 -9.71
C VAL A 92 -4.55 -9.99 -8.47
N CYS A 93 -4.77 -11.28 -8.26
CA CYS A 93 -5.31 -11.80 -7.00
C CYS A 93 -4.26 -12.68 -6.32
N VAL A 94 -3.84 -12.31 -5.11
CA VAL A 94 -3.05 -13.15 -4.21
C VAL A 94 -4.00 -13.97 -3.36
N ILE A 95 -3.71 -15.25 -3.21
CA ILE A 95 -4.51 -16.24 -2.50
C ILE A 95 -3.61 -16.86 -1.41
N PRO A 96 -3.47 -16.16 -0.27
CA PRO A 96 -2.75 -16.69 0.89
C PRO A 96 -3.44 -17.94 1.44
N LYS A 97 -2.70 -18.74 2.20
CA LYS A 97 -3.24 -19.96 2.82
C LYS A 97 -4.23 -19.64 3.96
N ASP A 98 -3.84 -18.72 4.84
CA ASP A 98 -4.53 -18.46 6.11
C ASP A 98 -5.26 -17.10 6.12
N TYR A 99 -5.25 -16.38 5.00
CA TYR A 99 -5.87 -15.06 4.85
C TYR A 99 -6.83 -15.00 3.67
N PRO A 100 -7.81 -14.06 3.67
CA PRO A 100 -8.68 -13.85 2.54
C PRO A 100 -7.91 -13.50 1.26
N LYS A 101 -8.39 -14.02 0.13
CA LYS A 101 -7.92 -13.62 -1.20
C LYS A 101 -8.01 -12.11 -1.36
N GLU A 102 -6.91 -11.50 -1.79
CA GLU A 102 -6.82 -10.06 -2.05
C GLU A 102 -6.63 -9.82 -3.55
N CYS A 103 -7.53 -9.06 -4.16
CA CYS A 103 -7.50 -8.76 -5.60
C CYS A 103 -7.26 -7.27 -5.82
N SER A 104 -6.39 -6.96 -6.77
CA SER A 104 -5.90 -5.60 -7.01
C SER A 104 -5.69 -5.32 -8.49
N GLU A 105 -6.16 -4.16 -8.95
CA GLU A 105 -5.58 -3.52 -10.13
C GLU A 105 -4.17 -3.02 -9.79
N VAL A 106 -3.26 -3.10 -10.75
CA VAL A 106 -1.90 -2.57 -10.58
C VAL A 106 -1.81 -1.21 -11.25
N LYS A 107 -1.53 -0.17 -10.47
CA LYS A 107 -1.28 1.18 -10.96
C LYS A 107 0.18 1.54 -10.80
N VAL A 108 0.77 2.20 -11.79
CA VAL A 108 2.19 2.57 -11.79
C VAL A 108 2.36 4.09 -11.90
N ALA A 109 3.24 4.64 -11.08
CA ALA A 109 3.74 6.01 -11.20
C ALA A 109 5.17 6.04 -10.63
N ASN A 110 6.07 6.81 -11.24
CA ASN A 110 7.44 7.01 -10.73
C ASN A 110 8.21 5.69 -10.46
N ASN A 111 7.96 4.63 -11.25
CA ASN A 111 8.51 3.28 -11.06
C ASN A 111 8.14 2.59 -9.73
N GLU A 112 7.04 3.02 -9.11
CA GLU A 112 6.42 2.39 -7.94
C GLU A 112 5.05 1.84 -8.32
N TYR A 113 4.56 0.86 -7.56
CA TYR A 113 3.39 0.07 -7.89
C TYR A 113 2.35 0.10 -6.77
N TRP A 114 1.14 0.52 -7.09
CA TRP A 114 0.00 0.49 -6.19
C TRP A 114 -0.91 -0.66 -6.58
N PHE A 115 -1.14 -1.55 -5.62
CA PHE A 115 -2.11 -2.63 -5.71
C PHE A 115 -3.40 -2.10 -5.09
N VAL A 116 -4.41 -1.86 -5.92
CA VAL A 116 -5.64 -1.17 -5.54
C VAL A 116 -6.82 -2.10 -5.69
N ASP A 117 -7.59 -2.30 -4.62
CA ASP A 117 -8.85 -3.04 -4.67
C ASP A 117 -9.81 -2.37 -5.68
N PRO A 118 -10.22 -3.06 -6.76
CA PRO A 118 -11.06 -2.48 -7.79
C PRO A 118 -12.48 -2.14 -7.31
N LYS A 119 -12.94 -2.74 -6.20
CA LYS A 119 -14.29 -2.50 -5.66
C LYS A 119 -14.31 -1.31 -4.72
N SER A 120 -13.31 -1.22 -3.83
CA SER A 120 -13.29 -0.22 -2.77
C SER A 120 -12.38 0.98 -3.05
N GLY A 121 -11.48 0.86 -4.04
CA GLY A 121 -10.43 1.86 -4.29
C GLY A 121 -9.33 1.90 -3.23
N LYS A 122 -9.38 0.98 -2.25
CA LYS A 122 -8.41 0.87 -1.17
C LYS A 122 -7.05 0.44 -1.72
N VAL A 123 -5.98 1.12 -1.31
CA VAL A 123 -4.62 0.63 -1.56
C VAL A 123 -4.35 -0.55 -0.64
N ASN A 124 -4.21 -1.71 -1.24
CA ASN A 124 -3.90 -2.97 -0.59
C ASN A 124 -2.40 -3.02 -0.26
N ALA A 125 -1.56 -2.74 -1.25
CA ALA A 125 -0.11 -2.66 -1.11
C ALA A 125 0.48 -1.54 -1.97
N HIS A 126 1.61 -1.02 -1.52
CA HIS A 126 2.48 -0.12 -2.27
C HIS A 126 3.87 -0.75 -2.34
N LEU A 127 4.30 -1.09 -3.55
CA LEU A 127 5.47 -1.92 -3.78
C LEU A 127 6.50 -1.23 -4.69
N LYS A 128 7.77 -1.61 -4.51
CA LYS A 128 8.91 -1.06 -5.24
C LYS A 128 9.83 -2.18 -5.73
N LEU A 129 10.57 -1.96 -6.82
CA LEU A 129 11.59 -2.93 -7.29
C LEU A 129 12.89 -2.89 -6.48
N LYS A 130 13.05 -1.87 -5.63
CA LYS A 130 14.19 -1.71 -4.73
C LYS A 130 13.65 -1.39 -3.33
N PRO A 131 14.27 -1.90 -2.26
CA PRO A 131 13.91 -1.55 -0.89
C PRO A 131 13.99 -0.05 -0.62
#